data_AF-A0A7V5SQT6-F1
#
_entry.id   AF-A0A7V5SQT6-F1
#
_cell.length_a   1.000
_cell.length_b   1.000
_cell.length_c   1.000
_cell.angle_alpha   90.00
_cell.angle_beta   90.00
_cell.angle_gamma   90.00
#
_symmetry.space_group_name_H-M   'P 1'
#
loop_
_entity.id
_entity.type
_entity.pdbx_description
1 polymer ?
#
loop_
_entity_poly.entity_id
_entity_poly.type
_entity_poly.pdbx_seq_one_letter_code
_entity_poly.pdbx_strand_id
1 'polypeptide(L)'
;MTHFLVGILIYKIFEIYIGYSNTLLGILLYFLIILSHIIVDTFGYITYHVPDPRPKDKFWVSFHILTFILTLFVAVLFIKLYFWPMFFSVLIDIIDWLILRAILKKKPVFHPLIDKFRNKFFFWLPNWIEKKWAVINEFIILLFLGLGVYYLN
;
A
#
# COMPACT_ATOMS: atom_id res chain seq x y z
N MET A 1 4.24 -3.94 -0.84
CA MET A 1 3.41 -5.16 -0.76
C MET A 1 1.97 -4.89 -0.35
N THR A 2 1.73 -4.22 0.78
CA THR A 2 0.37 -4.01 1.33
C THR A 2 -0.61 -3.40 0.33
N HIS A 3 -0.19 -2.35 -0.40
CA HIS A 3 -1.02 -1.75 -1.46
C HIS A 3 -1.43 -2.75 -2.53
N PHE A 4 -0.53 -3.62 -3.00
CA PHE A 4 -0.85 -4.65 -3.99
C PHE A 4 -1.93 -5.60 -3.48
N LEU A 5 -1.79 -6.12 -2.27
CA LEU A 5 -2.76 -7.05 -1.70
C LEU A 5 -4.12 -6.39 -1.49
N VAL A 6 -4.15 -5.14 -1.03
CA VAL A 6 -5.40 -4.37 -0.88
C VAL A 6 -6.06 -4.11 -2.24
N GLY A 7 -5.28 -3.73 -3.26
CA GLY A 7 -5.78 -3.54 -4.62
C GLY A 7 -6.40 -4.81 -5.21
N ILE A 8 -5.71 -5.96 -5.04
CA ILE A 8 -6.22 -7.28 -5.44
C ILE A 8 -7.51 -7.62 -4.67
N LEU A 9 -7.55 -7.38 -3.36
CA LEU A 9 -8.71 -7.70 -2.53
C LEU A 9 -9.93 -6.87 -2.93
N ILE A 10 -9.77 -5.56 -3.14
CA ILE A 10 -10.84 -4.68 -3.61
C ILE A 10 -11.34 -5.16 -4.97
N TYR A 11 -10.44 -5.49 -5.91
CA TYR A 11 -10.81 -6.04 -7.20
C TYR A 11 -11.67 -7.29 -7.08
N LYS A 12 -11.25 -8.27 -6.26
CA LYS A 12 -11.97 -9.53 -6.05
C LYS A 12 -13.35 -9.32 -5.42
N ILE A 13 -13.43 -8.48 -4.39
CA ILE A 13 -14.70 -8.14 -3.75
C ILE A 13 -15.64 -7.50 -4.77
N PHE A 14 -15.13 -6.56 -5.56
CA PHE A 14 -15.92 -5.88 -6.58
C PHE A 14 -16.40 -6.86 -7.67
N GLU A 15 -15.53 -7.76 -8.12
CA GLU A 15 -15.83 -8.82 -9.08
C GLU A 15 -16.96 -9.74 -8.59
N ILE A 16 -16.86 -10.23 -7.35
CA ILE A 16 -17.80 -11.20 -6.77
C ILE A 16 -19.18 -10.57 -6.53
N TYR A 17 -19.22 -9.35 -5.99
CA TYR A 17 -20.47 -8.77 -5.47
C TYR A 17 -21.13 -7.74 -6.39
N ILE A 18 -20.37 -7.12 -7.29
CA ILE A 18 -20.87 -6.02 -8.14
C ILE A 18 -20.75 -6.38 -9.62
N GLY A 19 -19.64 -7.01 -10.01
CA GLY A 19 -19.30 -7.27 -11.41
C GLY A 19 -18.88 -6.00 -12.16
N TYR A 20 -18.43 -6.17 -13.40
CA TYR A 20 -17.87 -5.09 -14.24
C TYR A 20 -18.58 -4.97 -15.59
N SER A 21 -19.91 -5.12 -15.57
CA SER A 21 -20.74 -5.16 -16.79
C SER A 21 -20.78 -3.84 -17.58
N ASN A 22 -20.31 -2.73 -17.01
CA ASN A 22 -20.20 -1.45 -17.71
C ASN A 22 -18.94 -0.65 -17.33
N THR A 23 -18.56 0.27 -18.22
CA THR A 23 -17.35 1.12 -18.08
C THR A 23 -17.35 1.96 -16.81
N LEU A 24 -18.51 2.46 -16.37
CA LEU A 24 -18.62 3.31 -15.18
C LEU A 24 -18.21 2.56 -13.91
N LEU A 25 -18.64 1.29 -13.78
CA LEU A 25 -18.25 0.43 -12.66
C LEU A 25 -16.74 0.14 -12.67
N GLY A 26 -16.16 -0.06 -13.86
CA GLY A 26 -14.71 -0.20 -14.00
C GLY A 26 -13.93 1.05 -13.55
N ILE A 27 -14.39 2.24 -13.91
CA ILE A 27 -13.79 3.51 -13.45
C ILE A 27 -13.90 3.65 -11.94
N LEU A 28 -15.08 3.35 -11.38
CA LEU A 28 -15.31 3.40 -9.94
C LEU A 28 -14.37 2.45 -9.19
N LEU A 29 -14.20 1.22 -9.68
CA LEU A 29 -13.29 0.23 -9.11
C LEU A 29 -11.86 0.76 -9.00
N TYR A 30 -11.28 1.27 -10.09
CA TYR A 30 -9.91 1.79 -10.04
C TYR A 30 -9.79 3.06 -9.21
N PHE A 31 -10.82 3.90 -9.18
CA PHE A 31 -10.88 5.04 -8.27
C PHE A 31 -10.84 4.60 -6.80
N LEU A 32 -11.62 3.57 -6.42
CA LEU A 32 -11.60 3.00 -5.07
C LEU A 32 -10.23 2.38 -4.72
N ILE A 33 -9.59 1.71 -5.67
CA ILE A 33 -8.24 1.16 -5.49
C ILE A 33 -7.22 2.28 -5.24
N ILE A 34 -7.27 3.38 -6.00
CA ILE A 34 -6.42 4.54 -5.75
C ILE A 34 -6.70 5.16 -4.37
N LEU A 35 -7.97 5.32 -4.00
CA LEU A 35 -8.36 5.86 -2.70
C LEU A 35 -7.92 4.98 -1.52
N SER A 36 -7.83 3.66 -1.73
CA SER A 36 -7.35 2.73 -0.70
C SER A 36 -5.95 3.06 -0.21
N HIS A 37 -5.12 3.69 -1.06
CA HIS A 37 -3.77 4.12 -0.73
C HIS A 37 -3.75 5.04 0.50
N ILE A 38 -4.71 5.97 0.58
CA ILE A 38 -4.83 6.92 1.71
C ILE A 38 -5.04 6.17 3.04
N ILE A 39 -5.87 5.13 3.02
CA ILE A 39 -6.19 4.32 4.20
C ILE A 39 -4.99 3.43 4.57
N VAL A 40 -4.34 2.82 3.59
CA VAL A 40 -3.17 1.96 3.81
C VAL A 40 -2.01 2.75 4.42
N ASP A 41 -1.69 3.93 3.88
CA ASP A 41 -0.63 4.80 4.40
C ASP A 41 -0.91 5.26 5.83
N THR A 42 -2.19 5.37 6.19
CA THR A 42 -2.57 5.73 7.56
C THR A 42 -2.16 4.64 8.56
N PHE A 43 -2.24 3.36 8.17
CA PHE A 43 -1.73 2.27 9.01
C PHE A 43 -0.20 2.28 9.15
N GLY A 44 0.51 3.03 8.31
CA GLY A 44 1.95 3.26 8.46
C GLY A 44 2.33 3.82 9.84
N TYR A 45 1.44 4.56 10.52
CA TYR A 45 1.70 5.08 11.87
C TYR A 45 1.82 4.00 12.93
N ILE A 46 1.17 2.85 12.75
CA ILE A 46 1.22 1.74 13.70
C ILE A 46 2.17 0.63 13.26
N THR A 47 2.86 0.76 12.14
CA THR A 47 3.88 -0.19 11.67
C THR A 47 5.29 0.40 11.80
N TYR A 48 6.31 -0.43 11.61
CA TYR A 48 7.69 0.07 11.60
C TYR A 48 7.99 0.74 10.25
N HIS A 49 7.82 2.05 10.18
CA HIS A 49 7.93 2.85 8.96
C HIS A 49 8.73 4.13 9.17
N VAL A 50 10.04 4.00 9.36
CA VAL A 50 10.93 5.14 9.61
C VAL A 50 10.95 6.08 8.39
N PRO A 51 10.70 7.40 8.56
CA PRO A 51 10.58 8.34 7.43
C PRO A 51 11.92 8.58 6.72
N ASP A 52 13.02 8.51 7.45
CA ASP A 52 14.37 8.70 6.92
C ASP A 52 15.11 7.36 6.79
N PRO A 53 15.79 7.11 5.66
CA PRO A 53 16.61 5.92 5.50
C PRO A 53 17.70 5.80 6.58
N ARG A 54 17.81 4.61 7.20
CA ARG A 54 18.83 4.31 8.23
C ARG A 54 19.79 3.21 7.74
N PRO A 55 20.67 3.47 6.76
CA PRO A 55 21.53 2.44 6.16
C PRO A 55 22.55 1.83 7.12
N LYS A 56 22.84 2.50 8.26
CA LYS A 56 23.72 1.97 9.31
C LYS A 56 22.98 1.08 10.33
N ASP A 57 21.65 1.10 10.38
CA ASP A 57 20.86 0.24 11.27
C ASP A 57 20.60 -1.11 10.57
N LYS A 58 21.25 -2.17 11.06
CA LYS A 58 21.11 -3.53 10.51
C LYS A 58 19.66 -4.01 10.50
N PHE A 59 18.86 -3.62 11.49
CA PHE A 59 17.45 -4.01 11.56
C PHE A 59 16.68 -3.35 10.41
N TRP A 60 16.84 -2.03 10.24
CA TRP A 60 16.19 -1.27 9.17
C TRP A 60 16.55 -1.86 7.80
N VAL A 61 17.84 -2.11 7.54
CA VAL A 61 18.30 -2.68 6.27
C VAL A 61 17.72 -4.08 6.02
N SER A 62 17.82 -4.98 7.01
CA SER A 62 17.32 -6.36 6.86
C SER A 62 15.81 -6.37 6.62
N PHE A 63 15.08 -5.52 7.34
CA PHE A 63 13.64 -5.39 7.18
C PHE A 63 13.27 -4.86 5.80
N HIS A 64 13.94 -3.82 5.30
CA HIS A 64 13.66 -3.26 3.96
C HIS A 64 14.01 -4.23 2.82
N ILE A 65 15.07 -5.01 2.97
CA ILE A 65 15.39 -6.08 2.01
C ILE A 65 14.27 -7.13 2.01
N LEU A 66 13.80 -7.55 3.19
CA LEU A 66 12.71 -8.51 3.30
C LEU A 66 11.41 -7.97 2.67
N THR A 67 11.01 -6.74 2.96
CA THR A 67 9.79 -6.15 2.38
C THR A 67 9.89 -5.98 0.87
N PHE A 68 11.09 -5.70 0.33
CA PHE A 68 11.33 -5.67 -1.11
C PHE A 68 11.17 -7.05 -1.74
N ILE A 69 11.81 -8.09 -1.16
CA ILE A 69 11.70 -9.48 -1.64
C ILE A 69 10.23 -9.93 -1.61
N LEU A 70 9.52 -9.70 -0.51
CA LEU A 70 8.11 -10.07 -0.37
C LEU A 70 7.22 -9.31 -1.36
N THR A 71 7.50 -8.02 -1.59
CA THR A 71 6.77 -7.24 -2.61
C THR A 71 6.99 -7.82 -4.01
N LEU A 72 8.22 -8.17 -4.37
CA LEU A 72 8.53 -8.78 -5.65
C LEU A 72 7.89 -10.17 -5.78
N PHE A 73 7.90 -10.97 -4.72
CA PHE A 73 7.24 -12.27 -4.67
C PHE A 73 5.73 -12.15 -4.95
N VAL A 74 5.04 -11.25 -4.25
CA VAL A 74 3.61 -10.97 -4.49
C VAL A 74 3.37 -10.47 -5.91
N ALA A 75 4.21 -9.56 -6.41
CA ALA A 75 4.10 -9.09 -7.78
C ALA A 75 4.18 -10.25 -8.77
N VAL A 76 5.24 -11.06 -8.73
CA VAL A 76 5.43 -12.21 -9.64
C VAL A 76 4.27 -13.20 -9.56
N LEU A 77 3.78 -13.51 -8.36
CA LEU A 77 2.69 -14.47 -8.15
C LEU A 77 1.37 -14.00 -8.79
N PHE A 78 1.10 -12.70 -8.76
CA PHE A 78 -0.20 -12.14 -9.11
C PHE A 78 -0.22 -11.28 -10.38
N ILE A 79 0.94 -10.97 -10.98
CA ILE A 79 1.05 -10.01 -12.10
C ILE A 79 0.16 -10.37 -13.30
N LYS A 80 0.06 -11.66 -13.63
CA LYS A 80 -0.67 -12.10 -14.83
C LYS A 80 -2.16 -11.81 -14.75
N LEU A 81 -2.75 -11.91 -13.55
CA LEU A 81 -4.18 -11.75 -13.33
C LEU A 81 -4.53 -10.36 -12.81
N TYR A 82 -3.66 -9.76 -12.00
CA TYR A 82 -3.97 -8.56 -11.23
C TYR A 82 -3.00 -7.40 -11.49
N PHE A 83 -2.42 -7.33 -12.69
CA PHE A 83 -1.55 -6.22 -13.08
C PHE A 83 -2.20 -4.86 -12.83
N TRP A 84 -3.41 -4.64 -13.35
CA TRP A 84 -4.08 -3.34 -13.25
C TRP A 84 -4.44 -2.96 -11.81
N PRO A 85 -5.09 -3.83 -11.00
CA PRO A 85 -5.32 -3.52 -9.59
C PRO A 85 -4.03 -3.19 -8.82
N MET A 86 -2.95 -3.95 -9.03
CA MET A 86 -1.67 -3.67 -8.39
C MET A 86 -1.08 -2.34 -8.85
N PHE A 87 -1.07 -2.06 -10.15
CA PHE A 87 -0.56 -0.81 -10.71
C PHE A 87 -1.29 0.41 -10.14
N PHE A 88 -2.63 0.40 -10.15
CA PHE A 88 -3.42 1.52 -9.63
C PHE A 88 -3.30 1.68 -8.12
N SER A 89 -3.05 0.60 -7.36
CA SER A 89 -2.86 0.67 -5.90
C SER A 89 -1.59 1.42 -5.47
N VAL A 90 -0.59 1.50 -6.34
CA VAL A 90 0.69 2.21 -6.10
C VAL A 90 0.88 3.42 -7.01
N LEU A 91 -0.18 3.84 -7.74
CA LEU A 91 -0.07 4.96 -8.67
C LEU A 91 0.36 6.27 -7.97
N ILE A 92 -0.11 6.48 -6.74
CA ILE A 92 0.29 7.64 -5.92
C ILE A 92 1.80 7.62 -5.64
N ASP A 93 2.35 6.48 -5.22
CA ASP A 93 3.80 6.31 -5.01
C ASP A 93 4.61 6.56 -6.29
N ILE A 94 4.13 6.02 -7.42
CA ILE A 94 4.78 6.23 -8.72
C ILE A 94 4.82 7.73 -9.03
N ILE A 95 3.74 8.46 -8.81
CA ILE A 95 3.71 9.90 -9.11
C ILE A 95 4.61 10.67 -8.14
N ASP A 96 4.45 10.50 -6.83
CA ASP A 96 5.14 11.32 -5.85
C ASP A 96 6.62 10.97 -5.71
N TRP A 97 6.93 9.68 -5.58
CA TRP A 97 8.30 9.23 -5.28
C TRP A 97 9.14 9.03 -6.54
N LEU A 98 8.60 8.36 -7.56
CA LEU A 98 9.35 8.12 -8.79
C LEU A 98 9.35 9.35 -9.71
N ILE A 99 8.18 9.85 -10.10
CA ILE A 99 8.09 10.93 -11.10
C ILE A 99 8.49 12.27 -10.49
N LEU A 100 7.80 12.75 -9.45
CA LEU A 100 8.03 14.08 -8.89
C LEU A 100 9.38 14.15 -8.18
N ARG A 101 9.64 13.28 -7.20
CA ARG A 101 10.88 13.35 -6.42
C ARG A 101 12.10 12.86 -7.18
N ALA A 102 12.07 11.65 -7.77
CA ALA A 102 13.28 11.07 -8.34
C ALA A 102 13.63 11.63 -9.72
N ILE A 103 12.66 11.77 -10.64
CA ILE A 103 12.88 12.24 -12.01
C ILE A 103 12.86 13.78 -12.09
N LEU A 104 11.79 14.42 -11.59
CA LEU A 104 11.58 15.87 -11.76
C LEU A 104 12.20 16.73 -10.65
N LYS A 105 12.73 16.12 -9.57
CA LYS A 105 13.29 16.80 -8.38
C LYS A 105 12.33 17.80 -7.73
N LYS A 106 11.02 17.55 -7.81
CA LYS A 106 9.95 18.33 -7.20
C LYS A 106 9.49 17.69 -5.87
N LYS A 107 8.82 18.49 -5.04
CA LYS A 107 8.19 18.00 -3.82
C LYS A 107 6.99 17.09 -4.16
N PRO A 108 6.73 16.05 -3.34
CA PRO A 108 5.52 15.24 -3.49
C PRO A 108 4.27 16.10 -3.30
N VAL A 109 3.18 15.72 -3.96
CA VAL A 109 1.90 16.46 -3.95
C VAL A 109 0.83 15.70 -3.19
N PHE A 110 0.76 14.37 -3.34
CA PHE A 110 -0.28 13.56 -2.74
C PHE A 110 0.01 13.19 -1.28
N HIS A 111 1.23 12.76 -0.94
CA HIS A 111 1.58 12.35 0.43
C HIS A 111 1.34 13.47 1.47
N PRO A 112 1.65 14.76 1.22
CA PRO A 112 1.26 15.82 2.13
C PRO A 112 -0.26 15.96 2.36
N LEU A 113 -1.08 15.58 1.37
CA LEU A 113 -2.54 15.54 1.52
C LEU A 113 -2.97 14.32 2.33
N ILE A 114 -2.34 13.17 2.12
CA ILE A 114 -2.54 11.95 2.90
C ILE A 114 -2.19 12.20 4.36
N ASP A 115 -1.05 12.85 4.64
CA ASP A 115 -0.64 13.23 5.99
C ASP A 115 -1.68 14.12 6.67
N LYS A 116 -2.23 15.11 5.95
CA LYS A 116 -3.31 15.98 6.46
C LYS A 116 -4.58 15.20 6.74
N PHE A 117 -4.96 14.29 5.85
CA PHE A 117 -6.13 13.43 6.02
C PHE A 117 -5.96 12.53 7.25
N ARG A 118 -4.83 11.82 7.35
CA ARG A 118 -4.48 10.99 8.50
C ARG A 118 -4.54 11.78 9.81
N ASN A 119 -3.87 12.93 9.87
CA ASN A 119 -3.83 13.74 11.09
C ASN A 119 -5.21 14.29 11.49
N LYS A 120 -6.17 14.40 10.55
CA LYS A 120 -7.53 14.85 10.83
C LYS A 120 -8.45 13.71 11.27
N PHE A 121 -8.40 12.57 10.59
CA PHE A 121 -9.37 11.48 10.77
C PHE A 121 -8.85 10.31 11.62
N PHE A 122 -7.53 10.18 11.73
CA PHE A 122 -6.84 9.10 12.43
C PHE A 122 -5.85 9.64 13.48
N PHE A 123 -6.15 10.81 14.05
CA PHE A 123 -5.36 11.43 15.13
C PHE A 123 -5.24 10.54 16.38
N TRP A 124 -6.15 9.58 16.53
CA TRP A 124 -6.21 8.64 17.64
C TRP A 124 -5.27 7.43 17.46
N LEU A 125 -4.71 7.21 16.26
CA LEU A 125 -3.74 6.13 16.05
C LEU A 125 -2.42 6.46 16.76
N PRO A 126 -1.84 5.52 17.52
CA PRO A 126 -0.57 5.74 18.16
C PRO A 126 0.55 5.81 17.12
N ASN A 127 1.52 6.70 17.32
CA ASN A 127 2.68 6.81 16.45
C ASN A 127 3.79 5.86 16.91
N TRP A 128 3.93 4.74 16.20
CA TRP A 128 4.91 3.68 16.42
C TRP A 128 5.93 3.53 15.29
N ILE A 129 6.01 4.52 14.37
CA ILE A 129 6.83 4.44 13.15
C ILE A 129 8.30 4.09 13.39
N GLU A 130 8.85 4.47 14.55
CA GLU A 130 10.25 4.19 14.91
C GLU A 130 10.44 2.95 15.80
N LYS A 131 9.36 2.33 16.26
CA LYS A 131 9.42 1.20 17.18
C LYS A 131 9.63 -0.09 16.40
N LYS A 132 10.80 -0.72 16.53
CA LYS A 132 11.16 -1.95 15.80
C LYS A 132 10.14 -3.08 15.96
N TRP A 133 9.53 -3.22 17.13
CA TRP A 133 8.50 -4.24 17.39
C TRP A 133 7.20 -3.99 16.61
N ALA A 134 6.94 -2.76 16.14
CA ALA A 134 5.76 -2.43 15.35
C ALA A 134 5.73 -3.13 13.97
N VAL A 135 6.85 -3.75 13.57
CA VAL A 135 6.90 -4.67 12.43
C VAL A 135 5.90 -5.82 12.55
N ILE A 136 5.56 -6.23 13.78
CA ILE A 136 4.57 -7.28 14.04
C ILE A 136 3.21 -6.89 13.46
N ASN A 137 2.81 -5.62 13.57
CA ASN A 137 1.53 -5.14 13.04
C ASN A 137 1.49 -5.25 11.52
N GLU A 138 2.62 -4.99 10.85
CA GLU A 138 2.72 -5.17 9.41
C GLU A 138 2.54 -6.63 9.01
N PHE A 139 3.21 -7.57 9.69
CA PHE A 139 3.01 -8.99 9.43
C PHE A 139 1.59 -9.47 9.69
N ILE A 140 0.93 -8.96 10.73
CA ILE A 140 -0.48 -9.26 11.02
C ILE A 140 -1.37 -8.77 9.87
N ILE A 141 -1.20 -7.50 9.44
CA ILE A 141 -1.95 -6.93 8.31
C ILE A 141 -1.73 -7.76 7.05
N LEU A 142 -0.48 -8.10 6.73
CA LEU A 142 -0.12 -8.88 5.55
C LEU A 142 -0.70 -10.29 5.60
N LEU A 143 -0.71 -10.94 6.76
CA LEU A 143 -1.34 -12.25 6.95
C LEU A 143 -2.84 -12.18 6.67
N PHE A 144 -3.55 -11.21 7.25
CA PHE A 144 -4.99 -11.06 7.02
C PHE A 144 -5.31 -10.74 5.55
N LEU A 145 -4.54 -9.86 4.92
CA LEU A 145 -4.71 -9.55 3.50
C LEU A 145 -4.41 -10.76 2.62
N GLY A 146 -3.34 -11.50 2.91
CA GLY A 146 -2.98 -12.72 2.18
C GLY A 146 -4.05 -13.80 2.29
N LEU A 147 -4.58 -14.03 3.50
CA LEU A 147 -5.70 -14.94 3.72
C LEU A 147 -6.95 -14.48 2.97
N GLY A 148 -7.28 -13.18 3.01
CA GLY A 148 -8.41 -12.62 2.26
C GLY A 148 -8.29 -12.86 0.75
N VAL A 149 -7.11 -12.63 0.17
CA VAL A 149 -6.85 -12.89 -1.26
C VAL A 149 -6.96 -14.38 -1.58
N TYR A 150 -6.47 -15.26 -0.68
CA TYR A 150 -6.53 -16.71 -0.84
C TYR A 150 -7.96 -17.26 -0.78
N TYR A 151 -8.78 -16.84 0.20
CA TYR A 151 -10.15 -17.33 0.36
C TYR A 151 -11.13 -16.81 -0.70
N LEU A 152 -10.82 -15.69 -1.34
CA LEU A 152 -11.59 -15.15 -2.47
C LEU A 152 -11.04 -15.62 -3.83
N ASN A 153 -10.22 -16.67 -3.85
CA ASN A 153 -9.67 -17.31 -5.07
C ASN A 153 -10.35 -18.65 -5.30
#